data_AF-A0AA96LXT3-F1
#
_entry.id   AF-A0AA96LXT3-F1
#
_cell.length_a   1.000
_cell.length_b   1.000
_cell.length_c   1.000
_cell.angle_alpha   90.00
_cell.angle_beta   90.00
_cell.angle_gamma   90.00
#
_symmetry.space_group_name_H-M   'P 1'
#
loop_
_entity.id
_entity.type
_entity.pdbx_description
1 polymer ?
#
loop_
_entity_poly.entity_id
_entity_poly.type
_entity_poly.pdbx_seq_one_letter_code
_entity_poly.pdbx_strand_id
1 'polypeptide(L)' 'MKHIDCLICLHYYFSIYSSRSFFAKLPEAYAFLNQIVDVMPVIPVLFFLLAFVWQAAVSFR' A
#
# COMPACT_ATOMS: atom_id res chain seq x y z
N MET A 1 -20.39 -14.30 -17.95
CA MET A 1 -19.28 -13.85 -18.82
C MET A 1 -19.11 -12.32 -18.73
N LYS A 2 -18.93 -11.81 -17.50
CA LYS A 2 -18.76 -10.38 -17.16
C LYS A 2 -17.92 -10.26 -15.87
N HIS A 3 -18.07 -11.25 -14.97
CA HIS A 3 -17.34 -11.35 -13.71
C HIS A 3 -15.85 -11.72 -13.90
N ILE A 4 -15.52 -12.55 -14.90
CA ILE A 4 -14.15 -13.01 -15.18
C ILE A 4 -13.30 -11.89 -15.80
N ASP A 5 -13.87 -11.09 -16.71
CA ASP A 5 -13.17 -9.98 -17.34
C ASP A 5 -12.88 -8.83 -16.35
N CYS A 6 -13.77 -8.63 -15.37
CA CYS A 6 -13.58 -7.67 -14.28
C CYS A 6 -12.41 -8.05 -13.36
N LEU A 7 -12.28 -9.34 -13.04
CA LEU A 7 -11.21 -9.84 -12.17
C LEU A 7 -9.83 -9.66 -12.80
N ILE A 8 -9.73 -9.89 -14.12
CA ILE A 8 -8.51 -9.71 -14.90
C ILE A 8 -8.11 -8.22 -14.94
N CYS A 9 -9.07 -7.32 -15.14
CA CYS A 9 -8.83 -5.87 -15.12
C CYS A 9 -8.33 -5.38 -13.76
N LEU A 10 -8.89 -5.86 -12.65
CA LEU A 10 -8.45 -5.49 -11.31
C LEU A 10 -7.02 -5.99 -11.03
N HIS A 11 -6.72 -7.23 -11.45
CA HIS A 11 -5.40 -7.83 -11.25
C HIS A 11 -4.33 -7.11 -12.08
N TYR A 12 -4.66 -6.69 -13.31
CA TYR A 12 -3.77 -5.90 -14.15
C TYR A 12 -3.54 -4.49 -13.61
N TYR A 13 -4.59 -3.82 -13.11
CA TYR A 13 -4.46 -2.52 -12.45
C TYR A 13 -3.56 -2.59 -11.21
N PHE A 14 -3.78 -3.60 -10.36
CA PHE A 14 -2.96 -3.83 -9.18
C PHE A 14 -1.50 -4.17 -9.55
N SER A 15 -1.29 -5.00 -10.58
CA SER A 15 0.05 -5.35 -11.07
C SER A 15 0.79 -4.13 -11.63
N ILE A 16 0.12 -3.26 -12.39
CA ILE A 16 0.72 -2.01 -12.89
C ILE A 16 1.04 -1.06 -11.73
N TYR A 17 0.14 -0.91 -10.77
CA TYR A 17 0.37 -0.07 -9.60
C TYR A 17 1.52 -0.58 -8.73
N SER A 18 1.64 -1.90 -8.59
CA SER A 18 2.72 -2.57 -7.85
C SER A 18 4.08 -2.45 -8.57
N SER A 19 4.11 -2.60 -9.89
CA SER A 19 5.33 -2.48 -10.72
C SER A 19 5.85 -1.04 -10.87
N ARG A 20 5.01 -0.03 -10.60
CA ARG A 20 5.44 1.37 -10.49
C ARG A 20 5.79 1.70 -9.04
N SER A 21 6.86 1.09 -8.55
CA SER A 21 7.54 1.58 -7.35
C SER A 21 8.10 2.96 -7.68
N PHE A 22 7.32 4.01 -7.40
CA PHE A 22 7.71 5.41 -7.57
C PHE A 22 8.78 5.76 -6.53
N PHE A 23 10.01 5.29 -6.75
CA PHE A 23 11.20 5.78 -6.06
C PHE A 23 11.92 6.76 -6.97
N ALA A 24 11.27 7.90 -7.24
CA ALA A 24 11.97 9.05 -7.76
C ALA A 24 12.86 9.61 -6.63
N LYS A 25 14.10 10.00 -6.95
CA LYS A 25 14.95 10.70 -5.97
C LYS A 25 14.22 11.95 -5.50
N LEU A 26 14.15 12.13 -4.18
CA LEU A 26 13.64 13.36 -3.61
C LEU A 26 14.50 14.54 -4.07
N PRO A 27 13.91 15.74 -4.23
CA PRO A 27 14.69 16.96 -4.42
C PRO A 27 15.71 17.14 -3.28
N GLU A 28 16.85 17.76 -3.58
CA GLU A 28 18.00 17.85 -2.65
C GLU A 28 17.64 18.42 -1.27
N ALA A 29 16.73 19.41 -1.22
CA ALA A 29 16.21 19.99 0.03
C ALA A 29 15.50 18.98 0.95
N TYR A 30 15.02 17.85 0.42
CA TYR A 30 14.30 16.80 1.14
C TYR A 30 15.12 15.51 1.29
N ALA A 31 16.42 15.54 0.97
CA ALA A 31 17.27 14.35 1.07
C ALA A 31 17.30 13.73 2.49
N PHE A 32 17.09 14.55 3.53
CA PHE A 32 16.98 14.05 4.91
C PHE A 32 15.73 13.18 5.16
N LEU A 33 14.68 13.29 4.31
CA LEU A 33 13.45 12.49 4.40
C LEU A 33 13.54 11.15 3.66
N ASN A 34 14.65 10.87 2.95
CA ASN A 34 14.82 9.61 2.21
C ASN A 34 14.49 8.38 3.07
N GLN A 35 14.98 8.36 4.32
CA GLN A 35 14.72 7.25 5.25
C GLN A 35 13.23 7.05 5.56
N ILE A 36 12.44 8.13 5.62
CA ILE A 36 10.99 8.07 5.86
C ILE A 36 10.28 7.56 4.61
N VAL A 37 10.70 8.04 3.43
CA VAL A 37 10.12 7.63 2.16
C VAL A 37 10.39 6.16 1.86
N ASP A 38 11.56 5.65 2.25
CA ASP A 38 11.90 4.23 2.11
C ASP A 38 11.00 3.32 2.96
N VAL A 39 10.46 3.82 4.08
CA VAL A 39 9.55 3.09 4.97
C VAL A 39 8.07 3.28 4.58
N MET A 40 7.73 4.37 3.89
CA MET A 40 6.35 4.71 3.49
C MET A 40 5.55 3.58 2.81
N PRO A 41 6.14 2.71 1.95
CA PRO A 41 5.43 1.60 1.33
C PRO A 41 4.86 0.58 2.32
N VAL A 42 5.30 0.56 3.58
CA VAL A 42 4.78 -0.35 4.61
C VAL A 42 3.42 0.09 5.17
N ILE A 43 3.03 1.35 4.96
CA ILE A 43 1.80 1.94 5.55
C ILE A 43 0.54 1.11 5.30
N PRO A 44 0.27 0.57 4.08
CA PRO A 44 -0.90 -0.28 3.86
C PRO A 44 -0.95 -1.52 4.76
N VAL A 45 0.21 -2.13 5.05
CA VAL A 45 0.32 -3.27 5.95
C VAL A 45 0.01 -2.86 7.39
N LEU A 46 0.49 -1.69 7.83
CA LEU A 46 0.16 -1.16 9.16
C LEU A 46 -1.34 -0.92 9.34
N PHE A 47 -2.03 -0.40 8.33
CA PHE A 47 -3.50 -0.25 8.38
C PHE A 47 -4.25 -1.58 8.42
N PHE A 48 -3.77 -2.59 7.68
CA PHE A 48 -4.31 -3.93 7.77
C PHE A 48 -4.15 -4.51 9.18
N LEU A 49 -2.97 -4.37 9.80
CA LEU A 49 -2.72 -4.82 11.18
C LEU A 49 -3.55 -4.01 12.19
N LEU A 50 -3.73 -2.71 11.96
CA LEU A 50 -4.55 -1.84 12.78
C LEU A 50 -6.00 -2.33 12.85
N ALA A 51 -6.53 -2.95 11.78
CA ALA A 51 -7.87 -3.53 11.82
C ALA A 51 -7.99 -4.65 12.87
N PHE A 52 -6.96 -5.48 13.04
CA PHE A 52 -6.93 -6.53 14.08
C PHE A 52 -6.73 -5.93 15.47
N VAL A 53 -5.88 -4.90 15.61
CA VAL A 53 -5.72 -4.17 16.87
C VAL A 53 -7.05 -3.55 17.29
N TRP A 54 -7.76 -2.93 16.35
CA TRP A 54 -9.07 -2.34 16.58
C TRP A 54 -10.11 -3.40 16.98
N GLN A 55 -10.17 -4.50 16.24
CA GLN A 55 -11.06 -5.61 16.57
C GLN A 55 -10.75 -6.22 17.95
N ALA A 56 -9.47 -6.39 18.29
CA ALA A 56 -9.05 -6.84 19.61
C ALA A 56 -9.48 -5.86 20.72
N ALA A 57 -9.37 -4.54 20.47
CA ALA A 57 -9.78 -3.51 21.42
C ALA A 57 -11.30 -3.53 21.72
N VAL A 58 -12.13 -3.96 20.75
CA VAL A 58 -13.58 -4.17 20.94
C VAL A 58 -13.96 -5.63 21.23
N SER A 59 -12.98 -6.47 21.59
CA SER A 59 -13.16 -7.90 21.95
C SER A 59 -13.69 -8.80 20.82
N PHE A 60 -13.39 -8.49 19.56
CA PHE A 60 -13.83 -9.25 18.38
C PHE A 60 -15.35 -9.49 18.36
N ARG A 61 -16.10 -8.45 18.74
CA ARG A 61 -17.57 -8.43 18.63
C ARG A 61 -18.02 -8.10 17.22
#